data_AF-A0A0F8XN14-F1
#
_entry.id   AF-A0A0F8XN14-F1
#
_cell.length_a   1.000
_cell.length_b   1.000
_cell.length_c   1.000
_cell.angle_alpha   90.00
_cell.angle_beta   90.00
_cell.angle_gamma   90.00
#
_symmetry.space_group_name_H-M   'P 1'
#
loop_
_entity.id
_entity.type
_entity.pdbx_description
1 polymer ?
#
loop_
_entity_poly.entity_id
_entity_poly.type
_entity_poly.pdbx_seq_one_letter_code
_entity_poly.pdbx_strand_id
1 'polypeptide(L)'
;MNKEPTEAQAKEFWEWCGLKFKKQGIMGINYYNTPNGGFVSEPPIDLNNLFEYAVPKLWNFGLLECIFHREIAMFDDSGKFREQEKVYYRWHLLLESQILNPIDGYGETPALALFWAIWEVIK
;
A
#
# COMPACT_ATOMS: atom_id res chain seq x y z
N MET A 1 4.32 -13.85 -3.43
CA MET A 1 3.25 -12.93 -3.86
C MET A 1 3.95 -11.61 -4.08
N ASN A 2 4.45 -11.38 -5.30
CA ASN A 2 5.12 -10.13 -5.64
C ASN A 2 4.30 -9.45 -6.72
N LYS A 3 3.31 -8.68 -6.29
CA LYS A 3 2.51 -7.86 -7.22
C LYS A 3 2.88 -6.42 -6.94
N GLU A 4 3.83 -5.91 -7.71
CA GLU A 4 4.02 -4.47 -7.83
C GLU A 4 2.71 -3.88 -8.39
N PRO A 5 2.25 -2.72 -7.88
CA PRO A 5 1.11 -2.04 -8.48
C PRO A 5 1.42 -1.65 -9.92
N THR A 6 0.41 -1.70 -10.79
CA THR A 6 0.55 -1.13 -12.13
C THR A 6 0.62 0.40 -12.05
N GLU A 7 1.17 1.05 -13.08
CA GLU A 7 1.22 2.52 -13.15
C GLU A 7 -0.18 3.14 -12.98
N ALA A 8 -1.22 2.52 -13.56
CA ALA A 8 -2.59 2.97 -13.41
C ALA A 8 -3.09 2.86 -11.96
N GLN A 9 -2.77 1.76 -11.26
CA GLN A 9 -3.12 1.60 -9.85
C GLN A 9 -2.38 2.59 -8.96
N ALA A 10 -1.08 2.80 -9.19
CA ALA A 10 -0.29 3.77 -8.45
C ALA A 10 -0.81 5.19 -8.64
N LYS A 11 -1.16 5.57 -9.88
CA LYS A 11 -1.77 6.87 -10.19
C LYS A 11 -3.08 7.06 -9.44
N GLU A 12 -4.01 6.11 -9.57
CA GLU A 12 -5.32 6.18 -8.91
C GLU A 12 -5.18 6.27 -7.39
N PHE A 13 -4.26 5.50 -6.81
CA PHE A 13 -3.94 5.53 -5.40
C PHE A 13 -3.46 6.91 -4.94
N TRP A 14 -2.52 7.52 -5.67
CA TRP A 14 -1.99 8.84 -5.33
C TRP A 14 -3.03 9.95 -5.50
N GLU A 15 -3.90 9.84 -6.51
CA GLU A 15 -5.03 10.75 -6.69
C GLU A 15 -6.02 10.67 -5.51
N TRP A 16 -6.32 9.46 -5.04
CA TRP A 16 -7.12 9.26 -3.82
C TRP A 16 -6.45 9.86 -2.57
N CYS A 17 -5.13 9.77 -2.47
CA CYS A 17 -4.36 10.43 -1.41
C CYS A 17 -4.44 11.98 -1.47
N GLY A 18 -5.03 12.54 -2.52
CA GLY A 18 -5.24 13.98 -2.70
C GLY A 18 -4.17 14.66 -3.55
N LEU A 19 -3.25 13.89 -4.14
CA LEU A 19 -2.31 14.42 -5.13
C LEU A 19 -3.04 14.66 -6.45
N LYS A 20 -2.94 15.86 -7.02
CA LYS A 20 -3.65 16.18 -8.27
C LYS A 20 -2.70 16.05 -9.45
N PHE A 21 -2.99 15.10 -10.36
CA PHE A 21 -2.21 14.95 -11.57
C PHE A 21 -2.13 16.28 -12.33
N LYS A 22 -0.92 16.66 -12.72
CA LYS A 22 -0.64 17.90 -13.44
C LYS A 22 -0.21 17.63 -14.87
N LYS A 23 0.80 16.79 -15.03
CA LYS A 23 1.39 16.45 -16.34
C LYS A 23 2.29 15.23 -16.23
N GLN A 24 2.54 14.60 -17.37
CA GLN A 24 3.58 13.61 -17.54
C GLN A 24 4.87 14.26 -18.07
N GLY A 25 6.01 13.88 -17.52
CA GLY A 25 7.33 14.33 -17.95
C GLY A 25 7.86 13.59 -19.17
N ILE A 26 9.03 14.01 -19.62
CA ILE A 26 9.71 13.47 -20.81
C ILE A 26 10.08 11.98 -20.63
N MET A 27 10.23 11.51 -19.38
CA MET A 27 10.56 10.12 -19.05
C MET A 27 9.35 9.29 -18.60
N GLY A 28 8.12 9.73 -18.90
CA GLY A 28 6.91 9.04 -18.42
C GLY A 28 6.58 9.29 -16.95
N ILE A 29 7.46 9.97 -16.19
CA ILE A 29 7.24 10.31 -14.79
C ILE A 29 6.02 11.22 -14.65
N ASN A 30 5.01 10.78 -13.92
CA ASN A 30 3.86 11.60 -13.58
C ASN A 30 4.25 12.66 -12.56
N TYR A 31 3.63 13.84 -12.65
CA TYR A 31 3.84 14.90 -11.69
C TYR A 31 2.53 15.40 -11.12
N TYR A 32 2.54 15.70 -9.82
CA TYR A 32 1.35 16.01 -9.05
C TYR A 32 1.51 17.31 -8.28
N ASN A 33 0.41 18.05 -8.11
CA ASN A 33 0.34 19.11 -7.12
C ASN A 33 -0.06 18.50 -5.76
N THR A 34 0.60 18.92 -4.68
CA THR A 34 0.28 18.47 -3.31
C THR A 34 -0.86 19.29 -2.72
N PRO A 35 -1.58 18.78 -1.69
CA PRO A 35 -2.64 19.53 -1.02
C PRO A 35 -2.20 20.90 -0.46
N ASN A 36 -0.92 21.05 -0.13
CA ASN A 36 -0.34 22.28 0.41
C ASN A 36 0.10 23.28 -0.67
N GLY A 37 -0.25 23.05 -1.95
CA GLY A 37 0.14 23.90 -3.07
C GLY A 37 1.56 23.68 -3.60
N GLY A 38 2.25 22.66 -3.08
CA GLY A 38 3.55 22.22 -3.58
C GLY A 38 3.44 21.34 -4.83
N PHE A 39 4.58 20.79 -5.24
CA PHE A 39 4.68 19.94 -6.42
C PHE A 39 5.68 18.81 -6.20
N VAL A 40 5.30 17.59 -6.59
CA VAL A 40 6.12 16.39 -6.47
C VAL A 40 6.07 15.58 -7.76
N SER A 41 7.16 14.89 -8.08
CA SER A 41 7.08 13.74 -8.99
C SER A 41 6.26 12.62 -8.35
N GLU A 42 5.79 11.68 -9.17
CA GLU A 42 5.11 10.47 -8.70
C GLU A 42 5.86 9.87 -7.52
N PRO A 43 5.25 9.83 -6.32
CA PRO A 43 5.94 9.33 -5.16
C PRO A 43 6.19 7.82 -5.31
N PRO A 44 7.39 7.32 -5.00
CA PRO A 44 7.62 5.89 -4.91
C PRO A 44 6.76 5.27 -3.80
N ILE A 45 6.35 4.02 -4.00
CA ILE A 45 5.62 3.22 -3.01
C ILE A 45 6.60 2.76 -1.92
N ASP A 46 6.89 3.67 -0.99
CA ASP A 46 7.67 3.42 0.21
C ASP A 46 6.91 3.86 1.46
N LEU A 47 7.37 3.42 2.63
CA LEU A 47 6.70 3.74 3.88
C LEU A 47 6.61 5.25 4.13
N ASN A 48 7.63 6.04 3.82
CA ASN A 48 7.62 7.47 4.10
C ASN A 48 6.48 8.16 3.34
N ASN A 49 6.35 7.89 2.03
CA ASN A 49 5.29 8.48 1.22
C ASN A 49 3.91 7.93 1.59
N LEU A 50 3.79 6.64 1.93
CA LEU A 50 2.53 6.05 2.39
C LEU A 50 2.06 6.68 3.71
N PHE A 51 2.96 6.87 4.66
CA PHE A 51 2.64 7.54 5.93
C PHE A 51 2.38 9.04 5.76
N GLU A 52 3.04 9.71 4.81
CA GLU A 52 2.83 11.13 4.55
C GLU A 52 1.48 11.41 3.86
N TYR A 53 1.14 10.62 2.84
CA TYR A 53 0.00 10.93 1.97
C TYR A 53 -1.22 10.02 2.20
N ALA A 54 -1.02 8.71 2.41
CA ALA A 54 -2.10 7.73 2.43
C ALA A 54 -2.70 7.55 3.83
N VAL A 55 -1.85 7.35 4.85
CA VAL A 55 -2.30 7.09 6.23
C VAL A 55 -3.20 8.22 6.79
N PRO A 56 -2.95 9.52 6.56
CA PRO A 56 -3.84 10.57 7.04
C PRO A 56 -5.27 10.49 6.45
N LYS A 57 -5.44 9.92 5.26
CA LYS A 57 -6.77 9.72 4.65
C LYS A 57 -7.57 8.63 5.34
N LEU A 58 -6.88 7.64 5.91
CA LEU A 58 -7.49 6.53 6.63
C LEU A 58 -8.23 6.99 7.89
N TRP A 59 -7.82 8.09 8.52
CA TRP A 59 -8.52 8.65 9.68
C TRP A 59 -9.98 9.03 9.37
N ASN A 60 -10.29 9.40 8.13
CA ASN A 60 -11.67 9.69 7.73
C ASN A 60 -12.55 8.42 7.70
N PHE A 61 -11.95 7.25 7.72
CA PHE A 61 -12.65 5.96 7.70
C PHE A 61 -12.78 5.32 9.10
N GLY A 62 -12.39 6.04 10.17
CA GLY A 62 -12.43 5.49 11.53
C GLY A 62 -11.48 4.30 11.67
N LEU A 63 -10.30 4.35 11.03
CA LEU A 63 -9.28 3.33 11.17
C LEU A 63 -8.64 3.42 12.56
N LEU A 64 -8.79 2.36 13.34
CA LEU A 64 -8.45 2.29 14.75
C LEU A 64 -7.03 1.78 14.98
N GLU A 65 -6.59 0.85 14.14
CA GLU A 65 -5.33 0.15 14.37
C GLU A 65 -4.73 -0.37 13.06
N CYS A 66 -3.40 -0.29 12.99
CA CYS A 66 -2.58 -0.71 11.88
C CYS A 66 -1.50 -1.65 12.43
N ILE A 67 -1.65 -2.95 12.21
CA ILE A 67 -0.75 -3.97 12.81
C ILE A 67 0.13 -4.57 11.72
N PHE A 68 1.43 -4.60 11.96
CA PHE A 68 2.43 -5.15 11.05
C PHE A 68 2.95 -6.50 11.55
N HIS A 69 2.85 -7.52 10.70
CA HIS A 69 3.41 -8.85 10.96
C HIS A 69 4.48 -9.18 9.94
N ARG A 70 5.57 -9.80 10.41
CA ARG A 70 6.54 -10.51 9.58
C ARG A 70 6.27 -12.00 9.76
N GLU A 71 5.93 -12.67 8.68
CA GLU A 71 5.64 -14.10 8.68
C GLU A 71 6.72 -14.83 7.87
N ILE A 72 7.22 -15.95 8.41
CA ILE A 72 8.12 -16.87 7.73
C ILE A 72 7.31 -18.12 7.41
N ALA A 73 7.09 -18.39 6.13
CA ALA A 73 6.43 -19.61 5.69
C ALA A 73 7.42 -20.53 4.96
N MET A 74 7.30 -21.84 5.21
CA MET A 74 8.10 -22.89 4.59
C MET A 74 7.22 -23.71 3.64
N PHE A 75 7.60 -23.81 2.35
CA PHE A 75 6.83 -24.53 1.33
C PHE A 75 7.75 -25.40 0.45
N ASP A 76 7.23 -26.54 -0.03
CA ASP A 76 7.76 -27.25 -1.20
C ASP A 76 6.72 -27.35 -2.35
N ASP A 77 7.19 -27.64 -3.56
CA ASP A 77 6.39 -27.70 -4.80
C ASP A 77 5.34 -28.84 -4.82
N SER A 78 5.27 -29.65 -3.77
CA SER A 78 4.34 -30.76 -3.57
C SER A 78 3.40 -30.58 -2.36
N GLY A 79 3.48 -29.44 -1.65
CA GLY A 79 2.76 -29.22 -0.40
C GLY A 79 3.30 -30.01 0.80
N LYS A 80 4.50 -30.60 0.68
CA LYS A 80 5.23 -31.23 1.80
C LYS A 80 6.33 -30.29 2.32
N PHE A 81 6.89 -30.64 3.47
CA PHE A 81 7.83 -29.77 4.18
C PHE A 81 9.22 -29.87 3.54
N ARG A 82 9.63 -28.85 2.78
CA ARG A 82 11.04 -28.51 2.54
C ARG A 82 11.29 -27.01 2.73
N GLU A 83 12.50 -26.73 3.16
CA GLU A 83 12.98 -25.47 3.70
C GLU A 83 13.19 -24.42 2.58
N GLN A 84 12.13 -23.70 2.21
CA GLN A 84 12.26 -22.38 1.58
C GLN A 84 11.62 -21.35 2.50
N GLU A 85 12.46 -20.57 3.20
CA GLU A 85 12.01 -19.40 3.95
C GLU A 85 11.48 -18.35 2.96
N LYS A 86 10.15 -18.17 2.94
CA LYS A 86 9.53 -17.00 2.33
C LYS A 86 9.13 -16.04 3.43
N VAL A 87 9.77 -14.88 3.43
CA VAL A 87 9.43 -13.76 4.30
C VAL A 87 8.38 -12.93 3.57
N TYR A 88 7.24 -12.71 4.22
CA TYR A 88 6.27 -11.72 3.77
C TYR A 88 5.83 -10.85 4.93
N TYR A 89 5.25 -9.72 4.54
CA TYR A 89 4.71 -8.73 5.43
C TYR A 89 3.20 -8.68 5.28
N ARG A 90 2.52 -8.49 6.40
CA ARG A 90 1.08 -8.33 6.45
C ARG A 90 0.74 -7.07 7.24
N TRP A 91 -0.18 -6.28 6.70
CA TRP A 91 -0.83 -5.20 7.43
C TRP A 91 -2.30 -5.53 7.67
N HIS A 92 -2.76 -5.30 8.89
CA HIS A 92 -4.16 -5.34 9.25
C HIS A 92 -4.68 -3.91 9.42
N LEU A 93 -5.73 -3.58 8.67
CA LEU A 93 -6.47 -2.35 8.82
C LEU A 93 -7.81 -2.64 9.49
N LEU A 94 -7.98 -2.12 10.71
CA LEU A 94 -9.21 -2.27 11.50
C LEU A 94 -10.07 -1.02 11.38
N LEU A 95 -11.13 -1.12 10.57
CA LEU A 95 -12.15 -0.07 10.45
C LEU A 95 -13.17 -0.20 11.59
N GLU A 96 -13.61 0.93 12.16
CA GLU A 96 -14.68 0.98 13.18
C GLU A 96 -15.93 0.18 12.80
N SER A 97 -16.29 0.15 11.51
CA SER A 97 -17.45 -0.57 11.00
C SER A 97 -17.19 -2.06 10.71
N GLN A 98 -15.94 -2.52 10.74
CA GLN A 98 -15.52 -3.87 10.32
C GLN A 98 -14.64 -4.57 11.35
N ILE A 99 -14.81 -4.29 12.65
CA ILE A 99 -14.01 -4.86 13.75
C ILE A 99 -13.87 -6.40 13.66
N LEU A 100 -14.84 -7.09 13.05
CA LEU A 100 -14.82 -8.56 12.90
C LEU A 100 -14.08 -9.10 11.67
N ASN A 101 -13.78 -8.26 10.66
CA ASN A 101 -13.10 -8.66 9.42
C ASN A 101 -12.04 -7.62 9.04
N PRO A 102 -10.81 -7.71 9.58
CA PRO A 102 -9.75 -6.79 9.22
C PRO A 102 -9.43 -6.89 7.72
N ILE A 103 -9.10 -5.74 7.13
CA ILE A 103 -8.60 -5.71 5.75
C ILE A 103 -7.12 -6.05 5.79
N ASP A 104 -6.74 -7.08 5.05
CA ASP A 104 -5.38 -7.57 4.98
C ASP A 104 -4.70 -7.14 3.68
N GLY A 105 -3.49 -6.61 3.79
CA GLY A 105 -2.58 -6.45 2.67
C GLY A 105 -1.31 -7.27 2.86
N TYR A 106 -0.87 -7.95 1.79
CA TYR A 106 0.32 -8.80 1.80
C TYR A 106 1.36 -8.29 0.78
N GLY A 107 2.63 -8.41 1.12
CA GLY A 107 3.72 -8.01 0.21
C GLY A 107 5.09 -8.52 0.65
N GLU A 108 6.05 -8.51 -0.28
CA GLU A 108 7.45 -8.87 -0.01
C GLU A 108 8.22 -7.74 0.68
N THR A 109 7.62 -6.55 0.75
CA THR A 109 8.10 -5.43 1.57
C THR A 109 6.96 -4.89 2.45
N PRO A 110 7.28 -4.22 3.57
CA PRO A 110 6.27 -3.57 4.41
C PRO A 110 5.46 -2.52 3.64
N ALA A 111 6.10 -1.81 2.72
CA ALA A 111 5.46 -0.77 1.91
C ALA A 111 4.43 -1.37 0.95
N LEU A 112 4.77 -2.46 0.26
CA LEU A 112 3.84 -3.15 -0.62
C LEU A 112 2.65 -3.75 0.14
N ALA A 113 2.91 -4.35 1.30
CA ALA A 113 1.85 -4.89 2.14
C ALA A 113 0.89 -3.77 2.59
N LEU A 114 1.40 -2.59 2.97
CA LEU A 114 0.57 -1.46 3.38
C LEU A 114 -0.21 -0.88 2.21
N PHE A 115 0.45 -0.72 1.05
CA PHE A 115 -0.20 -0.27 -0.17
C PHE A 115 -1.40 -1.16 -0.51
N TRP A 116 -1.21 -2.49 -0.52
CA TRP A 116 -2.30 -3.41 -0.84
C TRP A 116 -3.41 -3.40 0.21
N ALA A 117 -3.08 -3.26 1.50
CA ALA A 117 -4.11 -3.13 2.53
C ALA A 117 -4.98 -1.89 2.31
N ILE A 118 -4.35 -0.74 1.99
CA ILE A 118 -5.07 0.51 1.72
C ILE A 118 -5.83 0.43 0.38
N TRP A 119 -5.27 -0.20 -0.64
CA TRP A 119 -5.92 -0.37 -1.94
C TRP A 119 -7.27 -1.09 -1.82
N GLU A 120 -7.35 -2.07 -0.91
CA GLU A 120 -8.59 -2.79 -0.61
C GLU A 120 -9.67 -1.92 0.06
N VAL A 121 -9.29 -0.78 0.66
CA VAL A 121 -10.23 0.24 1.18
C VAL A 121 -10.74 1.16 0.08
N ILE A 122 -9.94 1.41 -0.96
CA ILE A 122 -10.24 2.34 -2.05
C ILE A 122 -11.24 1.74 -3.05
N LYS A 123 -11.10 0.43 -3.33
CA LYS A 123 -11.93 -0.31 -4.30
C LYS A 123 -13.36 -0.56 -3.81
#